data_AF-A0A1G2YHU9-F1
#
_entry.id   AF-A0A1G2YHU9-F1
#
_cell.length_a   1.000
_cell.length_b   1.000
_cell.length_c   1.000
_cell.angle_alpha   90.00
_cell.angle_beta   90.00
_cell.angle_gamma   90.00
#
_symmetry.space_group_name_H-M   'P 1'
#
loop_
_entity.id
_entity.type
_entity.pdbx_description
1 polymer ?
#
loop_
_entity_poly.entity_id
_entity_poly.type
_entity_poly.pdbx_seq_one_letter_code
_entity_poly.pdbx_strand_id
1 'polypeptide(L)'
;MKIDKDIDVSDDYNFLDLLMQKHSITAKQLAGWVGRDLRTIYKYLSGELTIPSVIWRSIFDHTLDSAVFNIIRGDTAVIVVAPTNEDLSLDTSACQALLDMRLKQLELEKYVLQLMQDGQINGTDTEAIAKFNLAFPDMINAQARLHQAVIAAQRKFEALHARD
;
A
#
# COMPACT_ATOMS: atom_id res chain seq x y z
N MET A 1 17.36 -23.84 -21.56
CA MET A 1 17.13 -23.10 -20.30
C MET A 1 15.68 -22.69 -20.29
N LYS A 2 14.82 -23.41 -19.55
CA LYS A 2 13.43 -23.01 -19.35
C LYS A 2 13.47 -21.86 -18.36
N ILE A 3 13.07 -20.67 -18.80
CA ILE A 3 12.76 -19.58 -17.87
C ILE A 3 11.37 -19.95 -17.35
N ASP A 4 11.32 -20.62 -16.21
CA ASP A 4 10.11 -20.64 -15.41
C ASP A 4 9.88 -19.19 -14.98
N LYS A 5 9.04 -18.50 -15.75
CA LYS A 5 8.41 -17.27 -15.28
C LYS A 5 7.37 -17.73 -14.27
N ASP A 6 7.78 -17.88 -13.02
CA ASP A 6 6.87 -17.54 -11.94
C ASP A 6 6.49 -16.08 -12.18
N ILE A 7 5.33 -15.92 -12.81
CA ILE A 7 4.70 -14.63 -12.98
C ILE A 7 4.33 -14.23 -11.56
N ASP A 8 5.15 -13.35 -10.98
CA ASP A 8 4.79 -12.60 -9.80
C ASP A 8 3.45 -11.93 -10.11
N VAL A 9 2.37 -12.49 -9.56
CA VAL A 9 1.02 -11.98 -9.74
C VAL A 9 0.97 -10.73 -8.88
N SER A 10 1.41 -9.62 -9.47
CA SER A 10 1.38 -8.29 -8.88
C SER A 10 0.07 -8.07 -8.11
N ASP A 11 0.16 -7.42 -6.94
CA ASP A 11 -0.98 -6.96 -6.13
C ASP A 11 -1.97 -6.04 -6.89
N ASP A 12 -1.70 -5.77 -8.16
CA ASP A 12 -2.58 -5.18 -9.18
C ASP A 12 -4.04 -5.64 -9.07
N TYR A 13 -4.32 -6.92 -8.83
CA TYR A 13 -5.70 -7.40 -8.72
C TYR A 13 -6.39 -6.90 -7.43
N ASN A 14 -5.66 -6.85 -6.32
CA ASN A 14 -6.16 -6.26 -5.06
C ASN A 14 -6.44 -4.76 -5.27
N PHE A 15 -5.56 -4.07 -5.98
CA PHE A 15 -5.74 -2.66 -6.28
C PHE A 15 -6.91 -2.40 -7.25
N LEU A 16 -7.09 -3.26 -8.26
CA LEU A 16 -8.23 -3.20 -9.17
C LEU A 16 -9.55 -3.36 -8.42
N ASP A 17 -9.64 -4.34 -7.51
CA ASP A 17 -10.84 -4.57 -6.70
C ASP A 17 -11.15 -3.35 -5.79
N LEU A 18 -10.15 -2.81 -5.10
CA LEU A 18 -10.28 -1.59 -4.30
C LEU A 18 -10.77 -0.40 -5.11
N LEU A 19 -10.22 -0.18 -6.32
CA LEU A 19 -10.65 0.89 -7.21
C LEU A 19 -12.09 0.69 -7.68
N MET A 20 -12.46 -0.54 -8.02
CA MET A 20 -13.82 -0.84 -8.46
C MET A 20 -14.82 -0.59 -7.34
N GLN A 21 -14.50 -0.96 -6.10
CA GLN A 21 -15.34 -0.66 -4.93
C GLN A 21 -15.43 0.85 -4.68
N LYS A 22 -14.29 1.56 -4.64
CA LYS A 22 -14.21 3.01 -4.40
C LYS A 22 -15.08 3.81 -5.38
N HIS A 23 -15.07 3.45 -6.66
CA HIS A 23 -15.79 4.15 -7.72
C HIS A 23 -17.12 3.49 -8.10
N SER A 24 -17.55 2.46 -7.35
CA SER A 24 -18.76 1.69 -7.64
C SER A 24 -18.82 1.15 -9.09
N ILE A 25 -17.66 0.74 -9.62
CA ILE A 25 -17.54 0.18 -10.97
C ILE A 25 -17.89 -1.29 -10.90
N THR A 26 -18.87 -1.70 -11.69
CA THR A 26 -19.19 -3.12 -11.86
C THR A 26 -18.29 -3.76 -12.90
N ALA A 27 -18.05 -5.08 -12.79
CA ALA A 27 -17.29 -5.82 -13.80
C ALA A 27 -17.88 -5.69 -15.21
N LYS A 28 -19.21 -5.53 -15.32
CA LYS A 28 -19.93 -5.30 -16.57
C LYS A 28 -19.63 -3.91 -17.17
N GLN A 29 -19.58 -2.87 -16.35
CA GLN A 29 -19.17 -1.53 -16.81
C GLN A 29 -17.73 -1.54 -17.29
N LEU A 30 -16.82 -2.13 -16.50
CA LEU A 30 -15.42 -2.23 -16.88
C LEU A 30 -15.26 -2.97 -18.20
N ALA A 31 -15.91 -4.13 -18.36
CA ALA A 31 -15.95 -4.89 -19.63
C ALA A 31 -16.40 -4.02 -20.82
N GLY A 32 -17.44 -3.21 -20.61
CA GLY A 32 -17.95 -2.27 -21.61
C GLY A 32 -16.96 -1.18 -21.98
N TRP A 33 -16.23 -0.63 -21.00
CA TRP A 33 -15.24 0.42 -21.25
C TRP A 33 -14.05 -0.10 -22.06
N VAL A 34 -13.58 -1.32 -21.78
CA VAL A 34 -12.34 -1.87 -22.36
C VAL A 34 -12.58 -2.76 -23.58
N GLY A 35 -13.84 -3.02 -23.93
CA GLY A 35 -14.21 -3.90 -25.04
C GLY A 35 -13.76 -5.35 -24.84
N ARG A 36 -13.78 -5.85 -23.60
CA ARG A 36 -13.41 -7.23 -23.26
C ARG A 36 -14.63 -8.01 -22.80
N ASP A 37 -14.57 -9.33 -22.94
CA ASP A 37 -15.60 -10.19 -22.39
C ASP A 37 -15.58 -10.18 -20.85
N LEU A 38 -16.74 -10.39 -20.25
CA LEU A 38 -16.91 -10.33 -18.79
C LEU A 38 -16.07 -11.39 -18.06
N ARG A 39 -15.85 -12.56 -18.66
CA ARG A 39 -15.06 -13.64 -18.05
C ARG A 39 -13.60 -13.22 -17.91
N THR A 40 -13.05 -12.53 -18.90
CA THR A 40 -11.69 -11.97 -18.86
C THR A 40 -11.56 -10.93 -17.73
N ILE A 41 -12.57 -10.12 -17.47
CA ILE A 41 -12.55 -9.17 -16.34
C ILE A 41 -12.49 -9.91 -14.99
N TYR A 42 -13.27 -10.97 -14.80
CA TYR A 42 -13.20 -11.76 -13.56
C TYR A 42 -11.84 -12.45 -13.37
N LYS A 43 -11.15 -12.82 -14.45
CA LYS A 43 -9.79 -13.33 -14.37
C LYS A 43 -8.78 -12.28 -13.91
N TYR A 44 -8.96 -11.02 -14.32
CA TYR A 44 -8.16 -9.91 -13.77
C TYR A 44 -8.44 -9.71 -12.27
N LEU A 45 -9.71 -9.74 -11.86
CA LEU A 45 -10.12 -9.55 -10.47
C LEU A 45 -9.68 -10.66 -9.52
N SER A 46 -9.50 -11.87 -10.03
CA SER A 46 -9.04 -13.03 -9.25
C SER A 46 -7.51 -13.20 -9.28
N GLY A 47 -6.78 -12.36 -10.02
CA GLY A 47 -5.34 -12.53 -10.23
C GLY A 47 -4.96 -13.68 -11.16
N GLU A 48 -5.92 -14.37 -11.79
CA GLU A 48 -5.64 -15.41 -12.79
C GLU A 48 -4.95 -14.87 -14.06
N LEU A 49 -5.09 -13.57 -14.33
CA LEU A 49 -4.44 -12.88 -15.44
C LEU A 49 -3.82 -11.56 -15.02
N THR A 50 -2.64 -11.26 -15.57
CA THR A 50 -2.02 -9.94 -15.48
C THR A 50 -2.90 -8.88 -16.13
N ILE A 51 -3.04 -7.73 -15.47
CA ILE A 51 -3.90 -6.64 -15.89
C ILE A 51 -3.17 -5.78 -16.94
N PRO A 52 -3.65 -5.70 -18.19
CA PRO A 52 -2.97 -4.90 -19.21
C PRO A 52 -3.21 -3.41 -18.98
N SER A 53 -2.24 -2.57 -19.37
CA SER A 53 -2.26 -1.10 -19.19
C SER A 53 -3.49 -0.40 -19.78
N VAL A 54 -4.13 -1.00 -20.79
CA VAL A 54 -5.39 -0.49 -21.35
C VAL A 54 -6.54 -0.49 -20.34
N ILE A 55 -6.56 -1.44 -19.40
CA ILE A 55 -7.55 -1.47 -18.31
C ILE A 55 -7.35 -0.25 -17.42
N TRP A 56 -6.10 -0.02 -16.98
CA TRP A 56 -5.75 1.13 -16.14
C TRP A 56 -6.08 2.45 -16.82
N ARG A 57 -5.69 2.63 -18.09
CA ARG A 57 -6.03 3.84 -18.86
C ARG A 57 -7.54 4.06 -18.93
N SER A 58 -8.29 3.00 -19.24
CA SER A 58 -9.75 3.09 -19.35
C SER A 58 -10.41 3.45 -18.02
N ILE A 59 -9.90 2.95 -16.89
CA ILE A 59 -10.41 3.33 -15.56
C ILE A 59 -10.10 4.81 -15.31
N PHE A 60 -8.86 5.25 -15.57
CA PHE A 60 -8.48 6.65 -15.40
C PHE A 60 -9.34 7.60 -16.22
N ASP A 61 -9.62 7.28 -17.49
CA ASP A 61 -10.42 8.13 -18.37
C ASP A 61 -11.86 8.33 -17.86
N HIS A 62 -12.37 7.40 -17.03
CA HIS A 62 -13.73 7.47 -16.50
C HIS A 62 -13.81 7.94 -15.03
N THR A 63 -12.75 7.78 -14.24
CA THR A 63 -12.75 8.13 -12.80
C THR A 63 -11.87 9.33 -12.47
N LEU A 64 -10.89 9.64 -13.32
CA LEU A 64 -9.81 10.61 -13.06
C LEU A 64 -9.04 10.33 -11.76
N ASP A 65 -8.99 9.07 -11.31
CA ASP A 65 -8.31 8.70 -10.08
C ASP A 65 -6.78 8.80 -10.26
N SER A 66 -6.15 9.70 -9.50
CA SER A 66 -4.71 9.95 -9.56
C SER A 66 -3.87 8.72 -9.18
N ALA A 67 -4.41 7.78 -8.41
CA ALA A 67 -3.69 6.54 -8.09
C ALA A 67 -3.52 5.66 -9.35
N VAL A 68 -4.48 5.65 -10.27
CA VAL A 68 -4.38 4.95 -11.55
C VAL A 68 -3.34 5.62 -12.46
N PHE A 69 -3.30 6.95 -12.45
CA PHE A 69 -2.29 7.71 -13.19
C PHE A 69 -0.86 7.38 -12.72
N ASN A 70 -0.66 7.23 -11.42
CA ASN A 70 0.63 6.86 -10.84
C ASN A 70 1.08 5.44 -11.25
N ILE A 71 0.13 4.51 -11.43
CA ILE A 71 0.42 3.17 -11.99
C ILE A 71 0.81 3.27 -13.46
N ILE A 72 0.06 4.03 -14.27
CA ILE A 72 0.34 4.19 -15.70
C ILE A 72 1.72 4.82 -15.93
N ARG A 73 2.10 5.79 -15.10
CA ARG A 73 3.41 6.45 -15.19
C ARG A 73 4.56 5.61 -14.63
N GLY A 74 4.28 4.65 -13.76
CA GLY A 74 5.33 3.95 -13.01
C GLY A 74 5.99 4.82 -11.93
N ASP A 75 5.39 5.97 -11.60
CA ASP A 75 5.87 6.91 -10.57
C ASP A 75 5.44 6.50 -9.16
N THR A 76 4.75 5.36 -9.01
CA THR A 76 4.37 4.84 -7.70
C THR A 76 5.62 4.34 -7.01
N ALA A 77 6.08 5.05 -5.98
CA ALA A 77 7.11 4.54 -5.08
C ALA A 77 6.59 3.30 -4.37
N VAL A 78 6.85 2.11 -4.94
CA VAL A 78 6.52 0.83 -4.32
C VAL A 78 7.55 0.61 -3.21
N ILE A 79 7.13 0.86 -1.97
CA ILE A 79 7.91 0.47 -0.80
C ILE A 79 7.52 -0.96 -0.48
N VAL A 80 8.36 -1.90 -0.93
CA VAL A 80 8.23 -3.31 -0.56
C VAL A 80 8.64 -3.43 0.91
N VAL A 81 7.65 -3.52 1.79
CA VAL A 81 7.87 -3.89 3.18
C VAL A 81 8.14 -5.39 3.21
N ALA A 82 9.34 -5.78 3.60
CA ALA A 82 9.64 -7.19 3.79
C ALA A 82 8.67 -7.78 4.82
N PRO A 83 8.02 -8.93 4.55
CA PRO A 83 7.22 -9.59 5.57
C PRO A 83 8.13 -9.88 6.77
N THR A 84 7.81 -9.27 7.90
CA THR A 84 8.55 -9.49 9.15
C THR A 84 8.27 -10.91 9.62
N ASN A 85 9.19 -11.82 9.30
CA ASN A 85 9.25 -13.19 9.82
C ASN A 85 9.74 -13.24 11.27
N GLU A 86 10.06 -12.08 11.86
CA GLU A 86 10.40 -12.01 13.28
C GLU A 86 9.16 -12.36 14.09
N ASP A 87 9.29 -13.40 14.90
CA ASP A 87 8.37 -13.69 15.99
C ASP A 87 8.25 -12.41 16.81
N LEU A 88 7.14 -11.69 16.61
CA LEU A 88 6.82 -10.49 17.39
C LEU A 88 6.42 -10.99 18.77
N SER A 89 7.41 -11.48 19.54
CA SER A 89 7.28 -11.57 20.97
C SER A 89 6.88 -10.17 21.42
N LEU A 90 5.64 -10.05 21.90
CA LEU A 90 5.11 -8.82 22.51
C LEU A 90 5.80 -8.58 23.86
N ASP A 91 7.12 -8.72 23.91
CA ASP A 91 7.91 -8.37 25.05
C ASP A 91 8.02 -6.85 25.16
N THR A 92 8.18 -6.38 26.39
CA THR A 92 8.14 -4.95 26.72
C THR A 92 9.24 -4.18 25.97
N SER A 93 10.39 -4.80 25.70
CA SER A 93 11.50 -4.19 24.95
C SER A 93 11.17 -3.94 23.48
N ALA A 94 10.57 -4.92 22.79
CA ALA A 94 10.19 -4.79 21.39
C ALA A 94 9.10 -3.72 21.22
N CYS A 95 8.10 -3.70 22.12
CA CYS A 95 7.08 -2.67 22.15
C CYS A 95 7.68 -1.27 22.41
N GLN A 96 8.65 -1.15 23.32
CA GLN A 96 9.32 0.13 23.58
C GLN A 96 10.12 0.62 22.37
N ALA A 97 10.84 -0.27 21.69
CA ALA A 97 11.60 0.09 20.49
C ALA A 97 10.67 0.58 19.35
N LEU A 98 9.52 -0.07 19.15
CA LEU A 98 8.50 0.37 18.21
C LEU A 98 7.91 1.74 18.60
N LEU A 99 7.66 1.97 19.89
CA LEU A 99 7.17 3.25 20.40
C LEU A 99 8.18 4.38 20.15
N ASP A 100 9.45 4.15 20.47
CA ASP A 100 10.53 5.13 20.28
C ASP A 100 10.70 5.49 18.79
N MET A 101 10.61 4.50 17.90
CA MET A 101 10.59 4.75 16.45
C MET A 101 9.38 5.58 16.04
N ARG A 102 8.18 5.28 16.55
CA ARG A 102 6.97 6.03 16.19
C ARG A 102 7.01 7.47 16.68
N LEU A 103 7.56 7.70 17.88
CA LEU A 103 7.74 9.06 18.41
C LEU A 103 8.67 9.90 17.53
N LYS A 104 9.82 9.35 17.12
CA LYS A 104 10.74 10.02 16.19
C LYS A 104 10.07 10.35 14.85
N GLN A 105 9.21 9.47 14.35
CA GLN A 105 8.44 9.72 13.12
C GLN A 105 7.45 10.86 13.28
N LEU A 106 6.69 10.89 14.39
CA LEU A 106 5.74 11.97 14.67
C LEU A 106 6.43 13.33 14.78
N GLU A 107 7.63 13.38 15.37
CA GLU A 107 8.44 14.60 15.40
C GLU A 107 8.81 15.08 14.00
N LEU A 108 9.17 14.14 13.12
CA LEU A 108 9.58 14.43 11.75
C LEU A 108 8.38 14.82 10.86
N GLU A 109 7.23 14.15 11.01
CA GLU A 109 5.95 14.54 10.39
C GLU A 109 5.55 15.97 10.81
N LYS A 110 5.65 16.27 12.12
CA LYS A 110 5.36 17.62 12.65
C LYS A 110 6.30 18.67 12.06
N TYR A 111 7.58 18.35 11.93
CA TYR A 111 8.57 19.25 11.33
C TYR A 111 8.24 19.56 9.85
N VAL A 112 7.84 18.55 9.07
CA VAL A 112 7.41 18.75 7.67
C VAL A 112 6.13 19.60 7.60
N LEU A 113 5.14 19.35 8.47
CA LEU A 113 3.91 20.16 8.51
C LEU A 113 4.20 21.63 8.88
N GLN A 114 5.18 21.88 9.74
CA GLN A 114 5.63 23.23 10.08
C GLN A 114 6.29 23.95 8.90
N LEU A 115 7.05 23.22 8.07
CA LEU A 115 7.62 23.78 6.85
C LEU A 115 6.53 24.12 5.82
N MET A 116 5.49 23.29 5.73
CA MET A 116 4.36 23.53 4.85
C MET A 116 3.37 24.59 5.37
N GLN A 117 3.63 25.21 6.53
CA GLN A 117 2.68 26.11 7.19
C GLN A 117 2.44 27.40 6.41
N ASP A 118 3.41 27.88 5.63
CA ASP A 118 3.28 29.04 4.75
C ASP A 118 2.59 28.72 3.41
N GLY A 119 2.25 27.44 3.19
CA GLY A 119 1.60 26.93 1.99
C GLY A 119 2.53 26.78 0.79
N GLN A 120 3.85 26.93 0.94
CA GLN A 120 4.82 26.82 -0.15
C GLN A 120 6.00 25.93 0.23
N ILE A 121 6.26 24.92 -0.59
CA ILE A 121 7.52 24.19 -0.52
C ILE A 121 8.54 24.93 -1.39
N ASN A 122 9.61 25.42 -0.78
CA ASN A 122 10.64 26.20 -1.45
C ASN A 122 12.05 25.63 -1.18
N GLY A 123 13.08 26.30 -1.71
CA GLY A 123 14.47 25.82 -1.65
C GLY A 123 15.03 25.62 -0.23
N THR A 124 14.48 26.30 0.79
CA THR A 124 14.91 26.11 2.18
C THR A 124 14.45 24.79 2.78
N ASP A 125 13.44 24.15 2.19
CA ASP A 125 12.85 22.90 2.70
C ASP A 125 13.58 21.65 2.20
N THR A 126 14.55 21.83 1.29
CA THR A 126 15.25 20.74 0.61
C THR A 126 15.90 19.75 1.59
N GLU A 127 16.53 20.25 2.66
CA GLU A 127 17.18 19.39 3.66
C GLU A 127 16.16 18.59 4.46
N ALA A 128 15.03 19.21 4.81
CA ALA A 128 13.96 18.55 5.56
C ALA A 128 13.25 17.48 4.73
N ILE A 129 12.99 17.76 3.46
CA ILE A 129 12.42 16.81 2.50
C ILE A 129 13.36 15.62 2.32
N ALA A 130 14.68 15.87 2.21
CA ALA A 130 15.65 14.79 2.12
C ALA A 130 15.66 13.91 3.39
N LYS A 131 15.61 14.51 4.59
CA LYS A 131 15.50 13.77 5.86
C LYS A 131 14.20 12.97 5.94
N PHE A 132 13.08 13.53 5.50
CA PHE A 132 11.79 12.83 5.44
C PHE A 132 11.86 11.64 4.52
N ASN A 133 12.32 11.83 3.28
CA ASN A 133 12.42 10.75 2.29
C ASN A 133 13.36 9.63 2.75
N LEU A 134 14.42 9.95 3.50
CA LEU A 134 15.33 8.96 4.07
C LEU A 134 14.67 8.15 5.21
N ALA A 135 13.86 8.81 6.06
CA ALA A 135 13.17 8.16 7.18
C ALA A 135 11.86 7.46 6.79
N PHE A 136 11.29 7.78 5.63
CA PHE A 136 9.99 7.31 5.19
C PHE A 136 9.89 5.77 5.05
N PRO A 137 10.88 5.04 4.50
CA PRO A 137 10.82 3.58 4.46
C PRO A 137 10.73 2.93 5.85
N ASP A 138 11.52 3.43 6.80
CA ASP A 138 11.51 2.96 8.19
C ASP A 138 10.17 3.26 8.88
N MET A 139 9.52 4.37 8.50
CA MET A 139 8.16 4.69 8.93
C MET A 139 7.13 3.66 8.49
N ILE A 140 7.12 3.34 7.20
CA ILE A 140 6.19 2.34 6.65
C ILE A 140 6.45 0.97 7.28
N ASN A 141 7.72 0.58 7.44
CA ASN A 141 8.09 -0.67 8.11
C ASN A 141 7.60 -0.71 9.57
N ALA A 142 7.81 0.37 10.35
CA ALA A 142 7.35 0.44 11.72
C ALA A 142 5.82 0.34 11.85
N GLN A 143 5.08 1.02 10.96
CA GLN A 143 3.62 0.97 10.92
C GLN A 143 3.10 -0.44 10.59
N ALA A 144 3.71 -1.10 9.61
CA ALA A 144 3.37 -2.48 9.25
C ALA A 144 3.61 -3.43 10.44
N ARG A 145 4.75 -3.30 11.12
CA ARG A 145 5.08 -4.10 12.32
C ARG A 145 4.11 -3.86 13.46
N LEU A 146 3.73 -2.62 13.72
CA LEU A 146 2.73 -2.27 14.73
C LEU A 146 1.38 -2.92 14.42
N HIS A 147 0.92 -2.81 13.17
CA HIS A 147 -0.35 -3.41 12.73
C HIS A 147 -0.34 -4.94 12.90
N GLN A 148 0.74 -5.59 12.47
CA GLN A 148 0.91 -7.05 12.64
C GLN A 148 0.93 -7.45 14.13
N ALA A 149 1.64 -6.70 14.98
CA ALA A 149 1.69 -6.95 16.41
C ALA A 149 0.30 -6.88 17.07
N VAL A 150 -0.50 -5.87 16.70
CA VAL A 150 -1.89 -5.72 17.20
C VAL A 150 -2.77 -6.89 16.76
N ILE A 151 -2.72 -7.28 15.48
CA ILE A 151 -3.50 -8.42 14.98
C ILE A 151 -3.08 -9.72 15.68
N ALA A 152 -1.77 -9.94 15.87
CA ALA A 152 -1.27 -11.12 16.57
C ALA A 152 -1.75 -11.15 18.04
N ALA A 153 -1.71 -10.01 18.74
CA ALA A 153 -2.20 -9.88 20.10
C ALA A 153 -3.71 -10.19 20.19
N GLN A 154 -4.51 -9.64 19.28
CA GLN A 154 -5.94 -9.88 19.21
C GLN A 154 -6.26 -11.36 19.00
N ARG A 155 -5.61 -12.02 18.04
CA ARG A 155 -5.81 -13.45 17.77
C ARG A 155 -5.47 -14.31 19.00
N LYS A 156 -4.40 -13.95 19.72
CA LYS A 156 -4.02 -14.65 20.96
C LYS A 156 -5.07 -14.46 22.06
N PHE A 157 -5.62 -13.25 22.21
CA PHE A 157 -6.70 -12.97 23.15
C PHE A 157 -7.96 -13.78 22.83
N GLU A 158 -8.38 -13.80 21.56
CA GLU A 158 -9.53 -14.58 21.08
C GLU A 158 -9.31 -16.08 21.31
N ALA A 159 -8.13 -16.61 21.03
CA ALA A 159 -7.81 -18.02 21.26
C ALA A 159 -7.82 -18.43 22.75
N LEU A 160 -7.49 -17.51 23.65
CA LEU A 160 -7.56 -17.72 25.10
C LEU A 160 -9.02 -17.76 25.58
N HIS A 161 -9.87 -16.87 25.08
CA HIS A 161 -11.27 -16.73 25.53
C HIS A 161 -12.26 -17.60 24.74
N ALA A 162 -11.85 -18.20 23.62
CA ALA A 162 -12.66 -19.21 22.91
C ALA A 162 -12.67 -20.58 23.60
N ARG A 163 -11.89 -20.73 24.69
CA ARG A 163 -11.77 -21.96 25.49
C ARG A 163 -12.57 -21.90 26.80
N ASP A 164 -13.17 -20.76 27.11
CA ASP A 164 -14.09 -20.53 28.22
C ASP A 164 -15.54 -20.58 27.73
#